data_AF-A0A7C4CZM8-F1
#
_entry.id   AF-A0A7C4CZM8-F1
#
_cell.length_a   1.000
_cell.length_b   1.000
_cell.length_c   1.000
_cell.angle_alpha   90.00
_cell.angle_beta   90.00
_cell.angle_gamma   90.00
#
_symmetry.space_group_name_H-M   'P 1'
#
loop_
_entity.id
_entity.type
_entity.pdbx_description
1 polymer ?
#
loop_
_entity_poly.entity_id
_entity_poly.type
_entity_poly.pdbx_seq_one_letter_code
_entity_poly.pdbx_strand_id
1 'polypeptide(L)'
;MSENDTVWRSEPLDLIILDLLRRKEGSLKDDELFEMLKSMVKEISLPILNKVLMKLELTGKINVSSLKKGKLITIIKQKES
;
A
#
# COMPACT_ATOMS: atom_id res chain seq x y z
N MET A 1 19.99 -9.18 16.14
CA MET A 1 18.54 -9.43 16.00
C MET A 1 17.86 -8.23 16.64
N SER A 2 17.54 -7.19 15.87
CA SER A 2 16.97 -5.96 16.46
C SER A 2 15.46 -6.07 16.43
N GLU A 3 14.88 -5.97 17.63
CA GLU A 3 13.46 -6.06 17.92
C GLU A 3 12.64 -5.01 17.16
N ASN A 4 11.42 -5.39 16.79
CA ASN A 4 10.46 -4.53 16.13
C ASN A 4 10.05 -3.39 17.07
N ASP A 5 10.66 -2.21 16.90
CA ASP A 5 10.06 -0.95 17.34
C ASP A 5 8.77 -0.74 16.53
N THR A 6 7.68 -1.25 17.08
CA THR A 6 6.35 -1.06 16.53
C THR A 6 5.94 0.35 16.93
N VAL A 7 6.35 1.34 16.14
CA VAL A 7 5.88 2.71 16.26
C VAL A 7 4.35 2.65 16.20
N TRP A 8 3.69 2.83 17.35
CA TRP A 8 2.24 2.91 17.46
C TRP A 8 1.77 4.13 16.65
N ARG A 9 1.41 3.91 15.38
CA ARG A 9 0.71 4.90 14.56
C ARG A 9 -0.79 4.77 14.84
N SER A 10 -1.51 5.89 14.95
CA SER A 10 -2.95 5.85 15.24
C SER A 10 -3.75 5.15 14.15
N GLU A 11 -3.25 5.15 12.91
CA GLU A 11 -3.83 4.44 11.79
C GLU A 11 -2.81 3.45 11.17
N PRO A 12 -3.17 2.15 11.04
CA PRO A 12 -2.36 1.15 10.35
C PRO A 12 -2.08 1.52 8.89
N LEU A 13 -0.84 1.32 8.43
CA LEU A 13 -0.40 1.71 7.08
C LEU A 13 -1.16 0.99 5.96
N ASP A 14 -1.66 -0.21 6.21
CA ASP A 14 -2.55 -0.94 5.32
C ASP A 14 -3.88 -0.21 5.10
N LEU A 15 -4.47 0.39 6.13
CA LEU A 15 -5.70 1.19 5.98
C LEU A 15 -5.44 2.47 5.19
N ILE A 16 -4.34 3.17 5.47
CA ILE A 16 -3.95 4.38 4.74
C ILE A 16 -3.78 4.06 3.25
N ILE A 17 -3.09 2.98 2.89
CA ILE A 17 -2.89 2.58 1.48
C ILE A 17 -4.23 2.29 0.80
N LEU A 18 -5.12 1.55 1.46
CA LEU A 18 -6.45 1.25 0.91
C LEU A 18 -7.28 2.51 0.71
N ASP A 19 -7.23 3.47 1.64
CA ASP A 19 -7.93 4.75 1.51
C ASP A 19 -7.39 5.58 0.35
N LEU A 20 -6.07 5.67 0.19
CA LEU A 20 -5.44 6.37 -0.93
C LEU A 20 -5.83 5.78 -2.29
N LEU A 21 -5.83 4.44 -2.38
CA LEU A 21 -6.29 3.76 -3.57
C LEU A 21 -7.77 4.07 -3.85
N ARG A 22 -8.66 4.04 -2.85
CA ARG A 22 -10.10 4.37 -3.02
C ARG A 22 -10.31 5.80 -3.51
N ARG A 23 -9.54 6.77 -2.98
CA ARG A 23 -9.57 8.17 -3.43
C ARG A 23 -9.09 8.36 -4.88
N LYS A 24 -8.40 7.36 -5.43
CA LYS A 24 -7.79 7.36 -6.76
C LYS A 24 -8.42 6.28 -7.65
N GLU A 25 -9.75 6.19 -7.60
CA GLU A 25 -10.56 5.28 -8.43
C GLU A 25 -10.21 3.79 -8.26
N GLY A 26 -9.55 3.43 -7.17
CA GLY A 26 -9.13 2.07 -6.85
C GLY A 26 -7.84 1.63 -7.54
N SER A 27 -7.07 2.53 -8.15
CA SER A 27 -5.85 2.18 -8.88
C SER A 27 -4.77 3.26 -8.79
N LEU A 28 -3.52 2.87 -8.55
CA LEU A 28 -2.38 3.81 -8.51
C LEU A 28 -1.06 3.12 -8.86
N LYS A 29 -0.09 3.87 -9.39
CA LYS A 29 1.27 3.34 -9.56
C LYS A 29 2.04 3.30 -8.24
N ASP A 30 3.04 2.44 -8.15
CA ASP A 30 3.85 2.27 -6.94
C ASP A 30 4.68 3.50 -6.58
N ASP A 31 5.21 4.21 -7.58
CA ASP A 31 5.93 5.47 -7.39
C ASP A 31 5.01 6.60 -6.90
N GLU A 32 3.86 6.79 -7.54
CA GLU A 32 2.83 7.75 -7.13
C GLU A 32 2.36 7.46 -5.69
N LEU A 33 2.15 6.19 -5.33
CA LEU A 33 1.69 5.78 -4.00
C LEU A 33 2.75 6.11 -2.96
N PHE A 34 4.01 5.84 -3.28
CA PHE A 34 5.13 6.11 -2.40
C PHE A 34 5.30 7.62 -2.14
N GLU A 35 5.22 8.46 -3.18
CA GLU A 35 5.30 9.92 -3.01
C GLU A 35 4.15 10.46 -2.15
N MET A 36 2.92 9.98 -2.37
CA MET A 36 1.79 10.35 -1.52
C MET A 36 2.07 9.96 -0.07
N LEU A 37 2.50 8.72 0.19
CA LEU A 37 2.78 8.23 1.54
C LEU A 37 3.87 9.03 2.25
N LYS A 38 4.93 9.49 1.56
CA LYS A 38 5.96 10.33 2.18
C LYS A 38 5.41 11.62 2.78
N SER A 39 4.37 12.20 2.18
CA SER A 39 3.75 13.42 2.69
C SER A 39 2.94 13.21 3.98
N MET A 40 2.48 11.98 4.23
CA MET A 40 1.64 11.63 5.39
C MET A 40 2.40 10.84 6.47
N VAL A 41 3.50 10.19 6.09
CA VAL A 41 4.19 9.18 6.90
C VAL A 41 5.68 9.48 6.92
N LYS A 42 6.15 10.06 8.04
CA LYS A 42 7.53 10.54 8.21
C LYS A 42 8.61 9.47 8.00
N GLU A 43 8.34 8.22 8.35
CA GLU A 43 9.31 7.11 8.31
C GLU A 43 8.92 6.03 7.30
N ILE A 44 8.30 6.41 6.17
CA ILE A 44 8.03 5.45 5.11
C ILE A 44 9.28 5.20 4.26
N SER A 45 9.56 3.93 3.99
CA SER A 45 10.61 3.50 3.07
C SER A 45 10.04 2.49 2.06
N LEU A 46 10.71 2.31 0.92
CA LEU A 46 10.30 1.33 -0.09
C LEU A 46 10.19 -0.10 0.48
N PRO A 47 11.12 -0.59 1.33
CA PRO A 47 10.95 -1.91 1.95
C PRO A 47 9.69 -2.02 2.82
N ILE A 48 9.35 -0.98 3.59
CA ILE A 48 8.13 -0.95 4.40
C ILE A 48 6.90 -0.97 3.49
N LEU A 49 6.86 -0.14 2.45
CA LEU A 49 5.77 -0.12 1.49
C LEU A 49 5.60 -1.49 0.84
N ASN A 50 6.67 -2.08 0.31
CA ASN A 50 6.65 -3.39 -0.33
C ASN A 50 6.13 -4.48 0.61
N LYS A 51 6.54 -4.48 1.89
CA LYS A 51 6.06 -5.44 2.89
C LYS A 51 4.55 -5.32 3.11
N VAL A 52 4.02 -4.10 3.16
CA VAL A 52 2.58 -3.87 3.33
C VAL A 52 1.79 -4.20 2.06
N LEU A 53 2.29 -3.85 0.88
CA LEU A 53 1.68 -4.26 -0.39
C LEU A 53 1.62 -5.78 -0.53
N MET A 54 2.70 -6.49 -0.19
CA MET A 54 2.73 -7.96 -0.18
C MET A 54 1.69 -8.54 0.78
N LYS A 55 1.56 -7.98 2.00
CA LYS A 55 0.51 -8.38 2.95
C LYS A 55 -0.90 -8.18 2.36
N LEU A 56 -1.16 -7.03 1.76
CA LEU A 56 -2.47 -6.68 1.18
C LEU A 56 -2.81 -7.56 -0.04
N GLU A 57 -1.81 -7.92 -0.85
CA GLU A 57 -1.97 -8.80 -1.99
C GLU A 57 -2.27 -10.24 -1.54
N LEU A 58 -1.49 -10.78 -0.60
CA LEU A 58 -1.71 -12.12 -0.05
C LEU A 58 -3.07 -12.26 0.66
N THR A 59 -3.61 -11.16 1.20
CA THR A 59 -4.93 -11.13 1.85
C THR A 59 -6.09 -10.79 0.91
N GLY A 60 -5.81 -10.70 -0.40
CA GLY A 60 -6.84 -10.48 -1.43
C GLY A 60 -7.50 -9.12 -1.37
N LYS A 61 -6.82 -8.10 -0.82
CA LYS A 61 -7.33 -6.72 -0.78
C LYS A 61 -6.94 -5.92 -2.01
N ILE A 62 -5.76 -6.18 -2.55
CA ILE A 62 -5.23 -5.53 -3.76
C ILE A 62 -4.65 -6.56 -4.72
N ASN A 63 -4.46 -6.16 -5.97
CA ASN A 63 -3.62 -6.84 -6.94
C ASN A 63 -2.46 -5.92 -7.33
N VAL A 64 -1.23 -6.47 -7.42
CA VAL A 64 -0.05 -5.76 -7.90
C VAL A 64 0.35 -6.34 -9.25
N SER A 65 0.26 -5.53 -10.32
CA SER A 65 0.66 -5.94 -11.67
C SER A 65 1.89 -5.19 -12.16
N SER A 66 2.80 -5.90 -12.82
CA SER A 66 4.01 -5.32 -13.39
C SER A 66 3.70 -4.51 -14.65
N LEU A 67 4.26 -3.30 -14.74
CA LEU A 67 4.21 -2.47 -15.94
C LEU A 67 5.58 -2.44 -16.63
N LYS A 68 5.66 -1.86 -17.84
CA LYS A 68 6.95 -1.57 -18.51
C LYS A 68 7.88 -0.70 -17.64
N LYS A 69 7.30 0.14 -16.77
CA LYS A 69 7.99 0.92 -15.74
C LYS A 69 7.14 0.92 -14.47
N GLY A 70 7.67 0.35 -13.40
CA GLY A 70 6.99 0.28 -12.10
C GLY A 70 5.90 -0.78 -12.02
N LYS A 71 4.99 -0.61 -11.07
CA LYS A 71 3.87 -1.53 -10.81
C LYS A 71 2.58 -0.73 -10.71
N LEU A 72 1.47 -1.38 -11.07
CA LEU A 72 0.13 -0.87 -10.85
C LEU A 72 -0.49 -1.61 -9.66
N ILE A 73 -0.95 -0.88 -8.67
CA ILE A 73 -1.69 -1.40 -7.52
C ILE A 73 -3.17 -1.12 -7.75
N THR A 74 -4.00 -2.15 -7.65
CA THR A 74 -5.45 -2.04 -7.83
C THR A 74 -6.22 -2.67 -6.67
N ILE A 75 -7.33 -2.08 -6.24
CA ILE A 75 -8.22 -2.68 -5.24
C ILE A 75 -8.99 -3.84 -5.88
N ILE A 76 -9.04 -4.97 -5.20
CA ILE A 76 -9.92 -6.08 -5.59
C ILE A 76 -11.35 -5.72 -5.17
N LYS A 77 -12.22 -5.47 -6.16
CA LYS A 77 -13.66 -5.33 -5.90
C LYS A 77 -14.19 -6.71 -5.52
N GLN A 78 -14.70 -6.86 -4.30
CA GLN A 78 -15.45 -8.06 -3.95
C GLN A 78 -16.68 -8.11 -4.84
N LYS A 79 -16.82 -9.21 -5.59
CA LYS A 79 -18.05 -9.48 -6.33
C LYS A 79 -19.09 -9.83 -5.27
N GLU A 80 -20.01 -8.91 -4.99
CA GLU A 80 -21.21 -9.25 -4.22
C GLU A 80 -21.85 -10.44 -4.94
N SER A 81 -21.90 -11.57 -4.22
CA SER A 81 -22.48 -12.83 -4.71
C SER A 81 -23.96 -12.87 -4.35
#